data_AF-A0A2P5NLP2-F1
#
_entry.id   AF-A0A2P5NLP2-F1
#
_cell.length_a   1.000
_cell.length_b   1.000
_cell.length_c   1.000
_cell.angle_alpha   90.00
_cell.angle_beta   90.00
_cell.angle_gamma   90.00
#
_symmetry.space_group_name_H-M   'P 1'
#
loop_
_entity.id
_entity.type
_entity.pdbx_description
1 polymer ?
#
loop_
_entity_poly.entity_id
_entity_poly.type
_entity_poly.pdbx_seq_one_letter_code
_entity_poly.pdbx_strand_id
1 'polypeptide(L)'
;LAFDASVARLLKGLPRVDWLGVHFLADKLTGRANEDSYATFMRALERHLDAHVRTLSQQGAPPARLIGYARAWDEIRELARETEVFNFDKKAMVLGAFERLAKAEG
;
A
#
# COMPACT_ATOMS: atom_id res chain seq x y z
N LEU A 1 14.39 -7.46 3.38
CA LEU A 1 13.84 -8.82 3.17
C LEU A 1 12.63 -9.12 4.08
N ALA A 2 12.71 -9.00 5.41
CA ALA A 2 11.55 -9.28 6.29
C ALA A 2 10.39 -8.27 6.16
N PHE A 3 10.70 -7.00 5.86
CA PHE A 3 9.70 -5.93 5.74
C PHE A 3 8.83 -6.06 4.47
N ASP A 4 9.46 -6.21 3.30
CA ASP A 4 8.77 -6.47 2.02
C ASP A 4 7.85 -7.69 2.08
N ALA A 5 8.29 -8.77 2.71
CA ALA A 5 7.46 -9.98 2.87
C ALA A 5 6.22 -9.71 3.73
N SER A 6 6.33 -8.83 4.73
CA SER A 6 5.22 -8.43 5.58
C SER A 6 4.20 -7.60 4.80
N VAL A 7 4.67 -6.62 4.02
CA VAL A 7 3.83 -5.81 3.11
C VAL A 7 3.11 -6.72 2.11
N ALA A 8 3.84 -7.59 1.40
CA ALA A 8 3.26 -8.50 0.42
C ALA A 8 2.25 -9.47 1.05
N ARG A 9 2.47 -9.95 2.28
CA ARG A 9 1.51 -10.79 3.00
C ARG A 9 0.20 -10.04 3.26
N LEU A 10 0.27 -8.81 3.76
CA LEU A 10 -0.91 -8.01 4.08
C LEU A 10 -1.72 -7.68 2.83
N LEU A 11 -1.03 -7.33 1.73
CA LEU A 11 -1.67 -7.01 0.46
C LEU A 11 -2.35 -8.23 -0.20
N LYS A 12 -1.83 -9.45 0.00
CA LYS A 12 -2.50 -10.69 -0.44
C LYS A 12 -3.83 -10.96 0.26
N GLY A 13 -4.10 -10.33 1.42
CA GLY A 13 -5.34 -10.52 2.18
C GLY A 13 -6.52 -9.68 1.68
N LEU A 14 -6.26 -8.71 0.79
CA LEU A 14 -7.29 -7.81 0.28
C LEU A 14 -8.40 -8.59 -0.47
N PRO A 15 -9.67 -8.15 -0.40
CA PRO A 15 -10.14 -6.90 0.22
C PRO A 15 -10.29 -6.96 1.75
N ARG A 16 -10.12 -8.14 2.39
CA ARG A 16 -10.23 -8.27 3.85
C ARG A 16 -8.93 -7.86 4.53
N VAL A 17 -8.83 -6.58 4.85
CA VAL A 17 -7.64 -6.01 5.48
C VAL A 17 -7.39 -6.62 6.86
N ASP A 18 -6.18 -7.17 7.07
CA ASP A 18 -5.65 -7.50 8.40
C ASP A 18 -5.22 -6.22 9.12
N TRP A 19 -6.18 -5.49 9.68
CA TRP A 19 -5.94 -4.19 10.32
C TRP A 19 -4.94 -4.26 11.47
N LEU A 20 -4.96 -5.36 12.24
CA LEU A 20 -3.98 -5.57 13.30
C LEU A 20 -2.56 -5.65 12.74
N GLY A 21 -2.36 -6.43 11.68
CA GLY A 21 -1.10 -6.52 10.96
C GLY A 21 -0.66 -5.19 10.33
N VAL A 22 -1.61 -4.42 9.78
CA VAL A 22 -1.34 -3.07 9.23
C VAL A 22 -0.91 -2.09 10.33
N HIS A 23 -1.54 -2.10 11.50
CA HIS A 23 -1.10 -1.29 12.64
C HIS A 23 0.32 -1.67 13.09
N PHE A 24 0.62 -2.96 13.22
CA PHE A 24 1.97 -3.41 13.54
C PHE A 24 3.01 -3.02 12.50
N LEU A 25 2.65 -3.00 11.21
CA LEU A 25 3.50 -2.49 10.15
C LEU A 25 3.74 -0.98 10.31
N ALA A 26 2.67 -0.20 10.53
CA ALA A 26 2.73 1.24 10.70
C ALA A 26 3.56 1.65 11.94
N ASP A 27 3.47 0.91 13.04
CA ASP A 27 4.28 1.15 14.23
C ASP A 27 5.78 1.03 13.93
N LYS A 28 6.17 0.02 13.14
CA LYS A 28 7.57 -0.18 12.72
C LYS A 28 8.11 0.97 11.87
N LEU A 29 7.24 1.73 11.21
CA LEU A 29 7.61 2.87 10.37
C LEU A 29 7.90 4.14 11.19
N THR A 30 7.45 4.22 12.45
CA THR A 30 7.53 5.45 13.27
C THR A 30 8.77 5.58 14.17
N GLY A 31 9.75 4.67 14.06
CA GLY A 31 10.98 4.66 14.88
C GLY A 31 12.07 5.65 14.43
N ARG A 32 13.23 5.69 15.10
CA ARG A 32 14.36 6.63 14.85
C ARG A 32 14.91 6.65 13.40
N ALA A 33 14.55 5.68 12.56
CA ALA A 33 14.90 5.60 11.14
C ALA A 33 13.67 5.79 10.22
N ASN A 34 12.75 6.68 10.63
CA ASN A 34 11.39 6.81 10.08
C ASN A 34 11.37 7.05 8.56
N GLU A 35 12.20 7.97 8.05
CA GLU A 35 12.20 8.32 6.63
C GLU A 35 12.65 7.16 5.73
N ASP A 36 13.75 6.48 6.08
CA ASP A 36 14.24 5.32 5.33
C ASP A 36 13.23 4.16 5.35
N SER A 37 12.55 3.98 6.47
CA SER A 37 11.55 2.93 6.65
C SER A 37 10.30 3.22 5.82
N TYR A 38 9.82 4.48 5.84
CA TYR A 38 8.68 4.92 5.05
C TYR A 38 8.95 4.84 3.54
N ALA A 39 10.11 5.32 3.09
CA ALA A 39 10.52 5.18 1.69
C ALA A 39 10.63 3.70 1.28
N THR A 40 11.09 2.83 2.18
CA THR A 40 11.14 1.38 1.94
C THR A 40 9.73 0.77 1.82
N PHE A 41 8.77 1.22 2.63
CA PHE A 41 7.37 0.86 2.49
C PHE A 41 6.79 1.27 1.14
N MET A 42 6.96 2.52 0.72
CA MET A 42 6.45 2.99 -0.57
C MET A 42 7.02 2.19 -1.74
N ARG A 43 8.34 1.90 -1.72
CA ARG A 43 8.96 1.05 -2.74
C ARG A 43 8.43 -0.39 -2.73
N ALA A 44 8.14 -0.96 -1.55
CA ALA A 44 7.58 -2.31 -1.44
C ALA A 44 6.14 -2.37 -1.95
N LEU A 45 5.36 -1.32 -1.65
CA LEU A 45 3.99 -1.16 -2.11
C LEU A 45 3.94 -1.06 -3.64
N GLU A 46 4.77 -0.21 -4.23
CA GLU A 46 4.88 -0.05 -5.69
C GLU A 46 5.25 -1.37 -6.37
N ARG A 47 6.31 -2.05 -5.90
CA ARG A 47 6.71 -3.37 -6.44
C ARG A 47 5.59 -4.40 -6.38
N HIS A 48 4.83 -4.41 -5.29
CA HIS A 48 3.72 -5.34 -5.14
C HIS A 48 2.57 -5.02 -6.10
N LEU A 49 2.18 -3.76 -6.21
CA LEU A 49 1.12 -3.33 -7.10
C LEU A 49 1.45 -3.60 -8.56
N ASP A 50 2.69 -3.33 -8.98
CA ASP A 50 3.18 -3.67 -10.31
C ASP A 50 3.04 -5.17 -10.60
N ALA A 51 3.49 -6.03 -9.68
CA ALA A 51 3.40 -7.47 -9.84
C ALA A 51 1.93 -7.96 -9.86
N HIS A 52 1.09 -7.37 -9.02
CA HIS A 52 -0.32 -7.74 -8.89
C HIS A 52 -1.12 -7.35 -10.13
N VAL A 53 -1.01 -6.09 -10.59
CA VAL A 53 -1.68 -5.60 -11.80
C VAL A 53 -1.25 -6.39 -13.03
N ARG A 54 0.05 -6.72 -13.16
CA ARG A 54 0.53 -7.60 -14.23
C ARG A 54 -0.11 -8.99 -14.16
N THR A 55 -0.21 -9.57 -12.97
CA THR A 55 -0.84 -10.88 -12.75
C THR A 55 -2.32 -10.84 -13.13
N LEU A 56 -3.05 -9.81 -12.66
CA LEU A 56 -4.47 -9.61 -13.00
C LEU A 56 -4.68 -9.47 -14.51
N SER A 57 -3.83 -8.69 -15.18
CA SER A 57 -3.87 -8.52 -16.63
C SER A 57 -3.65 -9.86 -17.36
N GLN A 58 -2.64 -10.64 -16.95
CA GLN A 58 -2.35 -11.96 -17.52
C GLN A 58 -3.49 -12.97 -17.31
N GLN A 59 -4.22 -12.84 -16.20
CA GLN A 59 -5.38 -13.68 -15.87
C GLN A 59 -6.68 -13.22 -16.54
N GLY A 60 -6.64 -12.15 -17.35
CA GLY A 60 -7.82 -11.63 -18.04
C GLY A 60 -8.82 -10.95 -17.09
N ALA A 61 -8.33 -10.32 -16.02
CA ALA A 61 -9.19 -9.54 -15.12
C ALA A 61 -9.96 -8.44 -15.89
N PRO A 62 -11.21 -8.12 -15.50
CA PRO A 62 -11.99 -7.09 -16.16
C PRO A 62 -11.28 -5.72 -16.16
N PRO A 63 -11.38 -4.92 -17.23
CA PRO A 63 -10.75 -3.60 -17.30
C PRO A 63 -11.10 -2.69 -16.12
N ALA A 64 -12.34 -2.77 -15.62
CA ALA A 64 -12.80 -2.01 -14.46
C ALA A 64 -11.95 -2.25 -13.21
N ARG A 65 -11.49 -3.49 -12.97
CA ARG A 65 -10.64 -3.84 -11.83
C ARG A 65 -9.25 -3.21 -11.98
N LEU A 66 -8.66 -3.26 -13.18
CA LEU A 66 -7.37 -2.64 -13.47
C LEU A 66 -7.43 -1.10 -13.32
N ILE A 67 -8.53 -0.48 -13.76
CA ILE A 67 -8.79 0.96 -13.57
C ILE A 67 -8.92 1.30 -12.08
N GLY A 68 -9.58 0.45 -11.30
CA GLY A 68 -9.68 0.59 -9.84
C GLY A 68 -8.30 0.67 -9.19
N TYR A 69 -7.39 -0.22 -9.61
CA TYR A 69 -5.99 -0.21 -9.15
C TYR A 69 -5.21 1.03 -9.56
N ALA A 70 -5.34 1.47 -10.82
CA ALA A 70 -4.69 2.69 -11.28
C ALA A 70 -5.15 3.91 -10.46
N ARG A 71 -6.46 4.04 -10.23
CA ARG A 71 -7.03 5.11 -9.40
C ARG A 71 -6.52 5.04 -7.95
N ALA A 72 -6.55 3.87 -7.34
CA ALA A 72 -6.06 3.71 -5.97
C ALA A 72 -4.58 4.10 -5.85
N TRP A 73 -3.76 3.78 -6.86
CA TRP A 73 -2.37 4.20 -6.91
C TRP A 73 -2.21 5.72 -6.96
N ASP A 74 -2.97 6.40 -7.82
CA ASP A 74 -2.95 7.87 -7.90
C ASP A 74 -3.35 8.52 -6.56
N GLU A 75 -4.41 8.01 -5.93
CA GLU A 75 -4.88 8.49 -4.63
C GLU A 75 -3.86 8.23 -3.50
N ILE A 76 -3.13 7.11 -3.55
CA ILE A 76 -2.06 6.78 -2.59
C ILE A 76 -0.86 7.71 -2.77
N ARG A 77 -0.47 8.00 -4.02
CA ARG A 77 0.65 8.91 -4.31
C ARG A 77 0.35 10.31 -3.85
N GLU A 78 -0.89 10.77 -4.03
CA GLU A 78 -1.32 12.08 -3.54
C GLU A 78 -1.30 12.12 -2.01
N LEU A 79 -1.86 11.10 -1.35
CA LEU A 79 -1.81 10.99 0.12
C LEU A 79 -0.36 10.96 0.65
N ALA A 80 0.54 10.23 -0.02
CA ALA A 80 1.95 10.18 0.33
C ALA A 80 2.60 11.56 0.22
N ARG A 81 2.35 12.27 -0.89
CA ARG A 81 2.87 13.61 -1.16
C ARG A 81 2.38 14.61 -0.12
N GLU A 82 1.09 14.61 0.22
CA GLU A 82 0.54 15.47 1.27
C GLU A 82 1.14 15.14 2.64
N THR A 83 1.32 13.85 2.94
CA THR A 83 1.94 13.40 4.19
C THR A 83 3.36 13.94 4.34
N GLU A 84 4.14 13.94 3.27
CA GLU A 84 5.50 14.51 3.27
C GLU A 84 5.49 16.04 3.32
N VAL A 85 4.69 16.70 2.48
CA VAL A 85 4.65 18.17 2.38
C VAL A 85 4.16 18.81 3.69
N PHE A 86 3.16 18.22 4.33
CA PHE A 86 2.55 18.76 5.54
C PHE A 86 3.02 18.08 6.83
N ASN A 87 3.99 17.16 6.76
CA ASN A 87 4.47 16.36 7.88
C ASN A 87 3.34 15.65 8.66
N PHE A 88 2.35 15.10 7.94
CA PHE A 88 1.26 14.35 8.58
C PHE A 88 1.72 13.02 9.14
N ASP A 89 0.85 12.40 9.94
CA ASP A 89 1.12 11.08 10.53
C ASP A 89 1.25 10.00 9.44
N LYS A 90 2.45 9.45 9.32
CA LYS A 90 2.77 8.35 8.39
C LYS A 90 2.02 7.06 8.71
N LYS A 91 1.57 6.84 9.95
CA LYS A 91 0.67 5.73 10.26
C LYS A 91 -0.65 5.91 9.54
N ALA A 92 -1.25 7.10 9.64
CA ALA A 92 -2.50 7.41 8.95
C ALA A 92 -2.35 7.24 7.43
N MET A 93 -1.21 7.63 6.86
CA MET A 93 -0.89 7.38 5.45
C MET A 93 -0.93 5.88 5.10
N VAL A 94 -0.25 5.03 5.89
CA VAL A 94 -0.17 3.58 5.66
C VAL A 94 -1.55 2.96 5.73
N LEU A 95 -2.34 3.30 6.76
CA LEU A 95 -3.72 2.83 6.89
C LEU A 95 -4.57 3.24 5.68
N GLY A 96 -4.48 4.51 5.28
CA GLY A 96 -5.20 5.06 4.14
C GLY A 96 -4.82 4.39 2.81
N ALA A 97 -3.58 3.92 2.67
CA ALA A 97 -3.16 3.16 1.50
C ALA A 97 -3.84 1.78 1.43
N PHE A 98 -3.89 1.05 2.54
CA PHE A 98 -4.59 -0.24 2.60
C PHE A 98 -6.09 -0.11 2.36
N GLU A 99 -6.73 0.96 2.84
CA GLU A 99 -8.15 1.24 2.58
C GLU A 99 -8.43 1.42 1.08
N ARG A 100 -7.62 2.22 0.38
CA ARG A 100 -7.76 2.48 -1.07
C ARG A 100 -7.55 1.21 -1.89
N LEU A 101 -6.59 0.38 -1.52
CA LEU A 101 -6.35 -0.89 -2.19
C LEU A 101 -7.43 -1.93 -1.92
N ALA A 102 -7.95 -2.00 -0.69
CA ALA A 102 -9.08 -2.85 -0.36
C ALA A 102 -10.32 -2.49 -1.20
N LYS A 103 -10.55 -1.19 -1.40
CA LYS A 103 -11.62 -0.68 -2.27
C LYS A 103 -11.40 -1.01 -3.74
N ALA A 104 -10.16 -1.08 -4.21
CA ALA A 104 -9.84 -1.48 -5.59
C ALA A 104 -9.98 -2.99 -5.85
N GLU A 105 -9.94 -3.81 -4.80
CA GLU A 105 -10.18 -5.26 -4.90
C GLU A 105 -11.66 -5.65 -5.00
N GLY A 106 -12.55 -4.86 -4.39
CA GLY A 106 -13.99 -5.10 -4.33
C GLY A 106 -14.75 -4.48 -5.48
#